data_AF-A0A526UY75-F1
#
_entry.id   AF-A0A526UY75-F1
#
_cell.length_a   1.000
_cell.length_b   1.000
_cell.length_c   1.000
_cell.angle_alpha   90.00
_cell.angle_beta   90.00
_cell.angle_gamma   90.00
#
_symmetry.space_group_name_H-M   'P 1'
#
loop_
_entity.id
_entity.type
_entity.pdbx_description
1 polymer ?
#
loop_
_entity_poly.entity_id
_entity_poly.type
_entity_poly.pdbx_seq_one_letter_code
_entity_poly.pdbx_strand_id
1 'polypeptide(L)'
;LMGDGALVEFASVVDAVQCAAVIQRRMVDRNKGIPEARQLRFRIGVNLGDVIVEGDDIYGDGVNIAARLEAMAEPGGVCISGTAFDHAVHK
;
A
#
# COMPACT_ATOMS: atom_id res chain seq x y z
N LEU A 1 2.80 4.39 -17.40
CA LEU A 1 2.06 3.11 -17.50
C LEU A 1 2.04 2.47 -16.12
N MET A 2 1.06 2.82 -15.29
CA MET A 2 0.66 1.93 -14.21
C MET A 2 -0.01 0.72 -14.86
N GLY A 3 0.61 -0.45 -14.74
CA GLY A 3 0.04 -1.71 -15.23
C GLY A 3 -1.07 -2.19 -14.32
N ASP A 4 -0.72 -3.12 -13.42
CA ASP A 4 -1.58 -3.74 -12.41
C ASP A 4 -1.41 -3.16 -10.99
N GLY A 5 -0.69 -2.04 -10.88
CA GLY A 5 -0.42 -1.34 -9.62
C GLY A 5 -1.04 0.05 -9.55
N ALA A 6 -1.21 0.57 -8.33
CA ALA A 6 -1.65 1.92 -8.04
C ALA A 6 -0.73 2.56 -7.00
N LEU A 7 -0.47 3.86 -7.17
CA LEU A 7 0.18 4.70 -6.16
C LEU A 7 -0.88 5.65 -5.61
N VAL A 8 -0.99 5.73 -4.29
CA VAL A 8 -2.01 6.53 -3.61
C VAL A 8 -1.33 7.29 -2.48
N GLU A 9 -1.58 8.59 -2.40
CA GLU A 9 -1.09 9.46 -1.34
C GLU A 9 -2.20 9.75 -0.33
N PHE A 10 -1.80 9.95 0.92
CA PHE A 10 -2.67 10.32 2.01
C PHE A 10 -1.96 11.36 2.88
N ALA A 11 -2.70 12.40 3.28
CA ALA A 11 -2.21 13.38 4.24
C ALA A 11 -1.95 12.80 5.65
N SER A 12 -2.38 11.56 5.92
CA SER A 12 -2.25 10.88 7.19
C SER A 12 -1.77 9.44 6.99
N VAL A 13 -0.65 9.08 7.64
CA VAL A 13 -0.14 7.70 7.62
C VAL A 13 -1.12 6.71 8.27
N VAL A 14 -1.89 7.16 9.26
CA VAL A 14 -2.93 6.34 9.89
C VAL A 14 -3.99 5.96 8.85
N ASP A 15 -4.40 6.91 8.02
CA ASP A 15 -5.42 6.71 6.99
C ASP A 15 -4.90 5.78 5.90
N ALA A 16 -3.62 5.94 5.51
CA ALA A 16 -2.96 5.04 4.56
C ALA A 16 -2.93 3.59 5.07
N VAL A 17 -2.52 3.36 6.31
CA VAL A 17 -2.48 2.03 6.93
C VAL A 17 -3.87 1.44 7.09
N GLN A 18 -4.86 2.24 7.52
CA GLN A 18 -6.25 1.80 7.61
C GLN A 18 -6.82 1.43 6.24
N CYS A 19 -6.55 2.22 5.22
CA CYS A 19 -6.97 1.95 3.85
C CYS A 19 -6.39 0.62 3.36
N ALA A 20 -5.08 0.40 3.53
CA ALA A 20 -4.41 -0.86 3.19
C ALA A 20 -5.06 -2.06 3.89
N ALA A 21 -5.36 -1.94 5.19
CA ALA A 21 -6.03 -3.00 5.94
C ALA A 21 -7.47 -3.25 5.47
N VAL A 22 -8.22 -2.21 5.09
CA VAL A 22 -9.56 -2.35 4.50
C VAL A 22 -9.49 -3.06 3.14
N ILE A 23 -8.55 -2.69 2.28
CA ILE A 23 -8.36 -3.32 0.97
C ILE A 23 -8.08 -4.82 1.14
N GLN A 24 -7.13 -5.19 1.99
CA GLN A 24 -6.80 -6.60 2.20
C GLN A 24 -7.99 -7.41 2.73
N ARG A 25 -8.74 -6.87 3.69
CA ARG A 25 -9.96 -7.53 4.21
C ARG A 25 -11.02 -7.72 3.12
N ARG A 26 -11.28 -6.68 2.30
CA ARG A 26 -12.23 -6.78 1.20
C ARG A 26 -11.78 -7.78 0.13
N MET A 27 -10.49 -7.94 -0.07
CA MET A 27 -9.95 -8.93 -1.00
C MET A 27 -10.16 -10.36 -0.53
N VAL A 28 -10.12 -10.62 0.78
CA VAL A 28 -10.50 -11.93 1.33
C VAL A 28 -11.94 -12.26 0.96
N ASP A 29 -12.86 -11.32 1.16
CA ASP A 29 -14.27 -11.52 0.81
C ASP A 29 -14.48 -11.71 -0.69
N ARG A 30 -13.78 -10.92 -1.53
CA ARG A 30 -13.85 -11.02 -2.99
C ARG A 30 -13.34 -12.36 -3.52
N ASN A 31 -12.34 -12.95 -2.85
CA ASN A 31 -11.77 -14.23 -3.25
C ASN A 31 -12.57 -15.44 -2.76
N LYS A 32 -13.62 -15.26 -1.94
CA LYS A 32 -14.49 -16.36 -1.51
C LYS A 32 -15.13 -17.06 -2.71
N GLY A 33 -14.99 -18.38 -2.75
CA GLY A 33 -15.53 -19.21 -3.85
C GLY A 33 -14.75 -19.10 -5.17
N ILE A 34 -13.66 -18.33 -5.23
CA ILE A 34 -12.78 -18.26 -6.40
C ILE A 34 -11.65 -19.30 -6.25
N PRO A 35 -11.40 -20.14 -7.26
CA PRO A 35 -10.26 -21.06 -7.25
C PRO A 35 -8.95 -20.32 -7.04
N GLU A 36 -8.03 -20.89 -6.26
CA GLU A 36 -6.77 -20.23 -5.85
C GLU A 36 -5.99 -19.65 -7.04
N ALA A 37 -5.87 -20.39 -8.15
CA ALA A 37 -5.19 -19.98 -9.37
C ALA A 37 -5.77 -18.71 -10.04
N ARG A 38 -6.97 -18.29 -9.63
CA ARG A 38 -7.67 -17.10 -10.13
C ARG A 38 -7.88 -16.02 -9.07
N GLN A 39 -7.44 -16.25 -7.84
CA GLN A 39 -7.57 -15.26 -6.77
C GLN A 39 -6.64 -14.08 -7.03
N LEU A 40 -7.17 -12.88 -6.85
CA LEU A 40 -6.37 -11.65 -6.91
C LEU A 40 -5.86 -11.35 -5.52
N ARG A 41 -4.54 -11.21 -5.36
CA ARG A 41 -3.89 -10.91 -4.08
C ARG A 41 -3.01 -9.69 -4.25
N PHE A 42 -3.41 -8.58 -3.64
CA PHE A 42 -2.61 -7.35 -3.67
C PHE A 42 -1.45 -7.46 -2.69
N ARG A 43 -0.31 -6.92 -3.09
CA ARG A 43 0.78 -6.54 -2.20
C ARG A 43 0.67 -5.04 -1.99
N ILE A 44 0.87 -4.58 -0.75
CA ILE A 44 0.75 -3.17 -0.43
C ILE A 44 1.99 -2.73 0.37
N GLY A 45 2.64 -1.66 -0.07
CA GLY A 45 3.71 -0.98 0.66
C GLY A 45 3.22 0.37 1.17
N VAL A 46 3.50 0.70 2.43
CA VAL A 46 3.16 1.99 3.04
C VAL A 46 4.43 2.64 3.58
N ASN A 47 4.72 3.85 3.10
CA ASN A 47 5.82 4.67 3.59
C ASN A 47 5.31 6.04 4.01
N LEU A 48 6.00 6.65 4.98
CA LEU A 48 5.88 8.06 5.34
C LEU A 48 7.16 8.77 4.92
N GLY A 49 7.04 9.80 4.10
CA GLY A 49 8.18 10.59 3.64
C GLY A 49 7.74 11.68 2.69
N ASP A 50 8.67 12.57 2.37
CA ASP A 50 8.41 13.69 1.47
C ASP A 50 8.21 13.20 0.04
N VAL A 51 7.14 13.70 -0.58
CA VAL A 51 6.82 13.48 -1.98
C VAL A 51 6.51 14.81 -2.64
N ILE A 52 6.77 14.90 -3.94
CA ILE A 52 6.45 16.06 -4.77
C ILE A 52 5.25 15.66 -5.62
N VAL A 53 4.17 16.43 -5.54
CA VAL A 53 2.96 16.23 -6.35
C VAL A 53 2.94 17.29 -7.45
N GLU A 54 2.97 16.85 -8.70
CA GLU A 54 2.86 17.72 -9.88
C GLU A 54 1.68 17.27 -10.75
N GLY A 55 0.56 18.00 -10.64
CA GLY A 55 -0.68 17.60 -11.30
C GLY A 55 -1.19 16.28 -10.73
N ASP A 56 -1.29 15.26 -11.60
CA ASP A 56 -1.73 13.91 -11.24
C ASP A 56 -0.54 12.96 -10.96
N ASP A 57 0.70 13.43 -11.07
CA ASP A 57 1.91 12.63 -10.85
C ASP A 57 2.53 12.88 -9.47
N ILE A 58 3.13 11.82 -8.91
CA ILE A 58 3.79 11.83 -7.59
C ILE A 58 5.23 11.34 -7.76
N TYR A 59 6.18 12.12 -7.25
CA TYR A 59 7.61 11.87 -7.35
C TYR A 59 8.31 11.93 -5.98
N GLY A 60 9.55 11.47 -5.94
CA GLY A 60 10.43 11.57 -4.79
C GLY A 60 10.85 10.22 -4.20
N ASP A 61 11.80 10.27 -3.28
CA ASP A 61 12.36 9.05 -2.65
C ASP A 61 11.31 8.29 -1.85
N GLY A 62 10.31 8.99 -1.29
CA GLY A 62 9.18 8.39 -0.61
C GLY A 62 8.42 7.37 -1.46
N VAL A 63 8.28 7.64 -2.76
CA VAL A 63 7.62 6.75 -3.74
C VAL A 63 8.47 5.51 -4.00
N ASN A 64 9.78 5.68 -4.19
CA ASN A 64 10.70 4.57 -4.44
C ASN A 64 10.74 3.60 -3.24
N ILE A 65 10.71 4.14 -2.02
CA ILE A 65 10.65 3.33 -0.79
C ILE A 65 9.31 2.59 -0.69
N ALA A 66 8.18 3.26 -0.94
CA ALA A 66 6.86 2.62 -0.92
C ALA A 66 6.78 1.47 -1.94
N ALA A 67 7.27 1.68 -3.16
CA ALA A 67 7.34 0.64 -4.19
C ALA A 67 8.25 -0.52 -3.76
N ARG A 68 9.39 -0.22 -3.11
CA ARG A 68 10.28 -1.27 -2.60
C ARG A 68 9.62 -2.10 -1.49
N LEU A 69 8.84 -1.47 -0.62
CA LEU A 69 8.08 -2.16 0.43
C LEU A 69 6.98 -3.04 -0.18
N GLU A 70 6.25 -2.58 -1.20
CA GLU A 70 5.25 -3.39 -1.91
C GLU A 70 5.89 -4.65 -2.50
N ALA A 71 7.04 -4.51 -3.16
CA ALA A 71 7.75 -5.64 -3.75
C ALA A 71 8.25 -6.67 -2.71
N MET A 72 8.42 -6.26 -1.44
CA MET A 72 8.80 -7.15 -0.34
C MET A 72 7.59 -7.76 0.38
N ALA A 73 6.38 -7.25 0.18
CA ALA A 73 5.20 -7.78 0.82
C ALA A 73 4.82 -9.15 0.25
N GLU A 74 4.36 -10.06 1.10
CA GLU A 74 3.75 -11.30 0.63
C GLU A 74 2.40 -11.01 -0.08
N PRO A 75 1.94 -11.86 -1.01
CA PRO A 75 0.61 -11.70 -1.61
C PRO A 75 -0.51 -11.68 -0.55
N GLY A 76 -1.27 -10.58 -0.48
CA GLY A 76 -2.26 -10.33 0.57
C GLY A 76 -1.70 -9.63 1.82
N GLY A 77 -0.41 -9.30 1.83
CA GLY A 77 0.30 -8.64 2.92
C GLY A 77 0.39 -7.12 2.78
N VAL A 78 0.75 -6.48 3.89
CA VAL A 78 1.07 -5.05 3.95
C VAL A 78 2.44 -4.90 4.60
N CYS A 79 3.39 -4.29 3.88
CA CYS A 79 4.68 -3.88 4.44
C CYS A 79 4.65 -2.39 4.76
N ILE A 80 5.08 -2.03 5.96
CA ILE A 80 5.08 -0.65 6.47
C ILE A 80 6.51 -0.28 6.84
N SER A 81 6.99 0.90 6.47
CA SER A 81 8.30 1.38 6.94
C SER A 81 8.28 1.59 8.46
N GLY A 82 9.46 1.50 9.10
CA GLY A 82 9.57 1.74 10.55
C GLY A 82 8.98 3.08 10.97
N THR A 83 9.35 4.16 10.27
CA THR A 83 8.82 5.51 10.51
C THR A 83 7.29 5.56 10.39
N ALA A 84 6.71 4.93 9.37
CA ALA A 84 5.26 4.90 9.20
C ALA A 84 4.57 4.11 10.33
N PHE A 85 5.17 3.01 10.77
CA PHE A 85 4.68 2.20 11.88
C PHE A 85 4.69 2.99 13.20
N ASP A 86 5.81 3.63 13.53
CA ASP A 86 5.96 4.42 14.76
C ASP A 86 4.90 5.54 14.84
N HIS A 87 4.69 6.25 13.73
CA HIS A 87 3.69 7.32 13.67
C HIS A 87 2.24 6.82 13.68
N ALA A 88 1.99 5.59 13.20
CA ALA A 88 0.64 5.02 13.20
C ALA A 88 0.24 4.47 14.58
N VAL A 89 1.20 3.97 15.37
CA VAL A 89 0.95 3.34 16.67
C VAL A 89 1.01 4.33 17.84
N HIS A 90 1.71 5.45 17.70
CA HIS A 90 1.90 6.44 18.76
C HIS A 90 0.97 7.68 18.68
N LYS A 91 -0.20 7.55 18.04
CA LYS A 91 -1.27 8.56 18.07
C LYS A 91 -2.39 8.18 19.02
#